data_AF-A0A963JJ71-F1
#
_entry.id   AF-A0A963JJ71-F1
#
_cell.length_a   1.000
_cell.length_b   1.000
_cell.length_c   1.000
_cell.angle_alpha   90.00
_cell.angle_beta   90.00
_cell.angle_gamma   90.00
#
_symmetry.space_group_name_H-M   'P 1'
#
loop_
_entity.id
_entity.type
_entity.pdbx_description
1 polymer ?
#
loop_
_entity_poly.entity_id
_entity_poly.type
_entity_poly.pdbx_seq_one_letter_code
_entity_poly.pdbx_strand_id
1 'polypeptide(L)'
;MKQIDWRVIENYPGLSKDWWNCSSRWAWEFMRRNHEYETARECWRSAWGNGLYPSDEAYQVRRNLANRWGVTCHMSCWPESDDPLGWQNLIWGLHSIMAFSGADAEPDSPRRTGEQWEEFLQVRRSEVWVRFDLEEKLDNQLKATKKYLTNVREYLEIAPPKHRLRKAEKLQQYLRVWDATQTGTPRDEIAKELYPEMSNEYPEFSGSDQVRKDLSEANKLIDFGFLALKIKYPEANSTL
;
A
#
# COMPACT_ATOMS: atom_id res chain seq x y z
N MET A 1 10.56 -7.97 -10.43
CA MET A 1 9.23 -7.43 -10.78
C MET A 1 9.08 -7.45 -12.29
N LYS A 2 7.97 -8.00 -12.82
CA LYS A 2 7.69 -7.94 -14.25
C LYS A 2 7.61 -6.47 -14.68
N GLN A 3 8.36 -6.10 -15.71
CA GLN A 3 8.34 -4.74 -16.25
C GLN A 3 6.94 -4.47 -16.82
N ILE A 4 6.29 -3.43 -16.30
CA ILE A 4 4.96 -3.02 -16.75
C ILE A 4 5.15 -2.06 -17.92
N ASP A 5 4.41 -2.27 -19.00
CA ASP A 5 4.33 -1.28 -20.06
C ASP A 5 3.50 -0.09 -19.57
N TRP A 6 4.19 1.00 -19.24
CA TRP A 6 3.59 2.21 -18.69
C TRP A 6 2.75 2.98 -19.71
N ARG A 7 2.85 2.63 -21.00
CA ARG A 7 2.02 3.23 -22.05
C ARG A 7 0.59 2.68 -22.03
N VAL A 8 0.42 1.43 -21.61
CA VAL A 8 -0.89 0.74 -21.56
C VAL A 8 -1.62 1.09 -20.27
N ILE A 9 -2.68 1.88 -20.37
CA ILE A 9 -3.42 2.42 -19.21
C ILE A 9 -4.12 1.32 -18.40
N GLU A 10 -4.48 0.21 -19.03
CA GLU A 10 -5.15 -0.95 -18.46
C GLU A 10 -4.26 -1.73 -17.48
N ASN A 11 -2.94 -1.53 -17.52
CA ASN A 11 -2.02 -2.13 -16.56
C ASN A 11 -2.12 -1.51 -15.16
N TYR A 12 -2.87 -0.42 -15.01
CA TYR A 12 -3.04 0.31 -13.76
C TYR A 12 -4.47 0.16 -13.22
N PRO A 13 -4.71 0.39 -11.92
CA PRO A 13 -6.07 0.40 -11.38
C PRO A 13 -6.96 1.36 -12.17
N GLY A 14 -8.06 0.81 -12.71
CA GLY A 14 -8.99 1.58 -13.54
C GLY A 14 -9.74 2.66 -12.75
N LEU A 15 -10.27 3.65 -13.47
CA LEU A 15 -11.05 4.77 -12.93
C LEU A 15 -12.50 4.40 -12.57
N SER A 16 -12.82 3.10 -12.49
CA SER A 16 -14.18 2.59 -12.23
C SER A 16 -14.76 3.19 -10.95
N LYS A 17 -16.08 3.42 -10.97
CA LYS A 17 -16.86 3.91 -9.83
C LYS A 17 -17.06 2.86 -8.73
N ASP A 18 -16.53 1.65 -8.82
CA ASP A 18 -16.58 0.67 -7.72
C ASP A 18 -15.49 0.97 -6.66
N TRP A 19 -15.56 2.20 -6.15
CA TRP A 19 -14.51 2.94 -5.47
C TRP A 19 -14.11 2.38 -4.10
N TRP A 20 -14.96 1.55 -3.48
CA TRP A 20 -14.65 0.89 -2.21
C TRP A 20 -13.52 -0.13 -2.33
N ASN A 21 -13.10 -0.50 -3.55
CA ASN A 21 -11.90 -1.32 -3.83
C ASN A 21 -10.68 -0.51 -4.33
N CYS A 22 -10.77 0.82 -4.48
CA CYS A 22 -9.71 1.60 -5.14
C CYS A 22 -8.58 2.04 -4.19
N SER A 23 -8.86 2.45 -2.96
CA SER A 23 -7.86 3.02 -2.04
C SER A 23 -6.77 2.02 -1.65
N SER A 24 -7.18 0.81 -1.23
CA SER A 24 -6.27 -0.29 -0.87
C SER A 24 -5.48 -0.78 -2.07
N ARG A 25 -6.10 -0.84 -3.25
CA ARG A 25 -5.42 -1.18 -4.50
C ARG A 25 -4.38 -0.11 -4.89
N TRP A 26 -4.71 1.17 -4.80
CA TRP A 26 -3.74 2.24 -5.02
C TRP A 26 -2.60 2.19 -4.00
N ALA A 27 -2.91 2.00 -2.72
CA ALA A 27 -1.90 1.85 -1.68
C ALA A 27 -0.94 0.68 -1.98
N TRP A 28 -1.49 -0.44 -2.46
CA TRP A 28 -0.70 -1.59 -2.89
C TRP A 28 0.24 -1.25 -4.03
N GLU A 29 -0.27 -0.61 -5.08
CA GLU A 29 0.50 -0.30 -6.27
C GLU A 29 1.72 0.61 -5.96
N PHE A 30 1.56 1.60 -5.07
CA PHE A 30 2.67 2.42 -4.62
C PHE A 30 3.62 1.64 -3.71
N MET A 31 3.11 0.89 -2.73
CA MET A 31 3.94 0.14 -1.78
C MET A 31 4.81 -0.92 -2.48
N ARG A 32 4.25 -1.68 -3.42
CA ARG A 32 4.98 -2.74 -4.15
C ARG A 32 6.06 -2.21 -5.10
N ARG A 33 6.16 -0.89 -5.27
CA ARG A 33 7.23 -0.23 -6.02
C ARG A 33 8.35 0.28 -5.12
N ASN A 34 8.17 0.21 -3.81
CA ASN A 34 9.22 0.53 -2.87
C ASN A 34 10.28 -0.59 -2.84
N HIS A 35 11.54 -0.23 -3.11
CA HIS A 35 12.63 -1.21 -3.19
C HIS A 35 12.84 -1.95 -1.86
N GLU A 36 12.79 -1.26 -0.73
CA GLU A 36 12.97 -1.89 0.59
C GLU A 36 11.83 -2.88 0.89
N TYR A 37 10.61 -2.54 0.49
CA TYR A 37 9.47 -3.43 0.61
C TYR A 37 9.65 -4.69 -0.26
N GLU A 38 10.03 -4.51 -1.53
CA GLU A 38 10.27 -5.62 -2.45
C GLU A 38 11.39 -6.55 -1.97
N THR A 39 12.49 -6.00 -1.45
CA THR A 39 13.56 -6.78 -0.82
C THR A 39 13.05 -7.57 0.38
N ALA A 40 12.32 -6.92 1.30
CA ALA A 40 11.76 -7.59 2.47
C ALA A 40 10.74 -8.68 2.08
N ARG A 41 9.95 -8.44 1.02
CA ARG A 41 9.00 -9.41 0.46
C ARG A 41 9.72 -10.61 -0.16
N GLU A 42 10.82 -10.40 -0.86
CA GLU A 42 11.62 -11.49 -1.44
C GLU A 42 12.33 -12.32 -0.36
N CYS A 43 12.84 -11.66 0.69
CA CYS A 43 13.36 -12.34 1.87
C CYS A 43 12.27 -13.22 2.51
N TRP A 44 11.06 -12.69 2.67
CA TRP A 44 9.93 -13.46 3.19
C TRP A 44 9.59 -14.65 2.29
N ARG A 45 9.55 -14.44 0.97
CA ARG A 45 9.30 -15.51 -0.02
C ARG A 45 10.34 -16.61 0.06
N SER A 46 11.63 -16.24 0.14
CA SER A 46 12.73 -17.18 0.25
C SER A 46 12.68 -17.96 1.57
N ALA A 47 12.37 -17.29 2.69
CA ALA A 47 12.27 -17.91 4.01
C ALA A 47 11.07 -18.86 4.14
N TRP A 48 10.01 -18.64 3.36
CA TRP A 48 8.82 -19.49 3.37
C TRP A 48 9.11 -20.90 2.83
N GLY A 49 9.84 -21.01 1.71
CA GLY A 49 10.25 -22.30 1.12
C GLY A 49 9.09 -23.26 0.79
N ASN A 50 9.37 -24.42 0.20
CA ASN A 50 8.35 -25.42 -0.21
C ASN A 50 7.67 -26.16 0.97
N GLY A 51 7.78 -25.65 2.20
CA GLY A 51 7.26 -26.28 3.40
C GLY A 51 5.82 -25.90 3.68
N LEU A 52 5.05 -26.83 4.29
CA LEU A 52 3.69 -26.58 4.77
C LEU A 52 3.65 -25.60 5.97
N TYR A 53 4.80 -25.33 6.62
CA TYR A 53 4.90 -24.51 7.81
C TYR A 53 6.03 -23.47 7.72
N PRO A 54 5.77 -22.19 7.98
CA PRO A 54 6.81 -21.16 8.03
C PRO A 54 7.81 -21.40 9.17
N SER A 55 9.09 -21.16 8.91
CA SER A 55 10.14 -21.11 9.93
C SER A 55 9.96 -19.90 10.86
N ASP A 56 10.63 -19.91 12.02
CA ASP A 56 10.71 -18.74 12.91
C ASP A 56 11.24 -17.50 12.19
N GLU A 57 12.19 -17.71 11.27
CA GLU A 57 12.71 -16.65 10.40
C GLU A 57 11.62 -16.06 9.51
N ALA A 58 10.80 -16.89 8.85
CA ALA A 58 9.67 -16.43 8.04
C ALA A 58 8.64 -15.64 8.87
N TYR A 59 8.39 -16.04 10.12
CA TYR A 59 7.55 -15.27 11.06
C TYR A 59 8.15 -13.92 11.41
N GLN A 60 9.46 -13.87 11.67
CA GLN A 60 10.14 -12.62 12.00
C GLN A 60 10.12 -11.65 10.82
N VAL A 61 10.39 -12.12 9.60
CA VAL A 61 10.32 -11.29 8.39
C VAL A 61 8.89 -10.79 8.16
N ARG A 62 7.87 -11.65 8.33
CA ARG A 62 6.46 -11.24 8.25
C ARG A 62 6.12 -10.15 9.28
N ARG A 63 6.57 -10.29 10.52
CA ARG A 63 6.36 -9.29 11.58
C ARG A 63 7.01 -7.96 11.21
N ASN A 64 8.24 -8.01 10.68
CA ASN A 64 8.95 -6.82 10.22
C ASN A 64 8.23 -6.13 9.06
N LEU A 65 7.71 -6.90 8.10
CA LEU A 65 6.89 -6.39 6.99
C LEU A 65 5.63 -5.69 7.51
N ALA A 66 4.90 -6.33 8.42
CA ALA A 66 3.71 -5.77 9.03
C ALA A 66 4.02 -4.48 9.81
N ASN A 67 5.07 -4.49 10.61
CA ASN A 67 5.46 -3.34 11.44
C ASN A 67 5.90 -2.14 10.60
N ARG A 68 6.66 -2.38 9.52
CA ARG A 68 7.22 -1.31 8.69
C ARG A 68 6.22 -0.79 7.66
N TRP A 69 5.49 -1.68 7.00
CA TRP A 69 4.67 -1.34 5.83
C TRP A 69 3.16 -1.38 6.11
N GLY A 70 2.75 -1.85 7.29
CA GLY A 70 1.36 -1.89 7.70
C GLY A 70 0.53 -2.95 6.96
N VAL A 71 1.12 -4.09 6.60
CA VAL A 71 0.46 -5.20 5.89
C VAL A 71 0.67 -6.52 6.64
N THR A 72 -0.42 -7.18 7.06
CA THR A 72 -0.37 -8.34 7.98
C THR A 72 -0.69 -9.69 7.33
N CYS A 73 -1.37 -9.71 6.19
CA CYS A 73 -1.71 -10.95 5.49
C CYS A 73 -0.97 -11.04 4.16
N HIS A 74 -0.14 -12.08 4.04
CA HIS A 74 0.38 -12.57 2.78
C HIS A 74 -0.08 -14.00 2.45
N MET A 75 -1.02 -14.55 3.24
CA MET A 75 -1.30 -16.00 3.22
C MET A 75 -2.02 -16.48 1.95
N SER A 76 -2.61 -15.58 1.17
CA SER A 76 -3.24 -15.90 -0.12
C SER A 76 -2.59 -15.20 -1.33
N CYS A 77 -1.58 -14.34 -1.12
CA CYS A 77 -0.64 -14.01 -2.19
C CYS A 77 0.45 -15.09 -2.20
N TRP A 78 0.05 -16.30 -2.58
CA TRP A 78 0.94 -17.42 -2.75
C TRP A 78 2.18 -16.98 -3.56
N PRO A 79 3.39 -17.49 -3.24
CA PRO A 79 4.64 -17.12 -3.90
C PRO A 79 4.58 -17.16 -5.44
N GLU A 80 3.71 -18.01 -5.98
CA GLU A 80 3.56 -18.31 -7.40
C GLU A 80 2.48 -17.47 -8.09
N SER A 81 1.64 -16.77 -7.33
CA SER A 81 0.57 -16.00 -7.92
C SER A 81 1.13 -14.63 -8.33
N ASP A 82 1.48 -14.48 -9.60
CA ASP A 82 1.46 -13.20 -10.34
C ASP A 82 0.02 -12.62 -10.39
N ASP A 83 -0.79 -12.89 -9.36
CA ASP A 83 -2.21 -12.63 -9.32
C ASP A 83 -2.42 -11.12 -9.33
N PRO A 84 -3.05 -10.58 -10.39
CA PRO A 84 -3.45 -9.17 -10.43
C PRO A 84 -4.43 -8.81 -9.28
N LEU A 85 -4.94 -9.80 -8.55
CA LEU A 85 -5.77 -9.66 -7.36
C LEU A 85 -5.00 -9.84 -6.04
N GLY A 86 -3.67 -9.93 -6.04
CA GLY A 86 -2.86 -10.05 -4.82
C GLY A 86 -3.13 -8.95 -3.77
N TRP A 87 -3.68 -7.81 -4.20
CA TRP A 87 -4.14 -6.74 -3.32
C TRP A 87 -5.41 -7.06 -2.52
N GLN A 88 -6.29 -7.93 -3.02
CA GLN A 88 -7.51 -8.37 -2.33
C GLN A 88 -7.18 -9.19 -1.07
N ASN A 89 -6.00 -9.80 -1.08
CA ASN A 89 -5.48 -10.63 -0.01
C ASN A 89 -4.68 -9.84 1.04
N LEU A 90 -4.42 -8.56 0.78
CA LEU A 90 -3.72 -7.70 1.73
C LEU A 90 -4.68 -7.26 2.82
N ILE A 91 -4.44 -7.77 4.02
CA ILE A 91 -5.00 -7.15 5.20
C ILE A 91 -4.13 -5.94 5.51
N TRP A 92 -4.68 -4.76 5.23
CA TRP A 92 -4.03 -3.51 5.52
C TRP A 92 -4.18 -3.20 7.00
N GLY A 93 -3.09 -3.31 7.74
CA GLY A 93 -2.89 -2.66 9.02
C GLY A 93 -2.04 -3.47 9.96
N LEU A 94 -1.37 -2.78 10.87
CA LEU A 94 -0.91 -3.30 12.17
C LEU A 94 -2.08 -3.84 13.05
N HIS A 95 -3.28 -3.95 12.50
CA HIS A 95 -4.54 -4.24 13.21
C HIS A 95 -4.82 -5.74 13.31
N SER A 96 -3.96 -6.60 12.77
CA SER A 96 -4.10 -8.04 12.90
C SER A 96 -2.75 -8.75 12.99
N ILE A 97 -1.91 -8.38 13.96
CA ILE A 97 -1.08 -9.43 14.58
C ILE A 97 -2.00 -10.08 15.61
N MET A 98 -2.87 -11.00 15.15
CA MET A 98 -3.40 -12.01 16.04
C MET A 98 -2.22 -12.90 16.40
N ALA A 99 -1.86 -12.90 17.69
CA ALA A 99 -1.10 -14.01 18.21
C ALA A 99 -2.03 -15.22 18.12
N PHE A 100 -1.71 -16.20 17.27
CA PHE A 100 -2.05 -17.58 17.61
C PHE A 100 -1.14 -17.96 18.79
N SER A 101 -1.42 -17.42 19.98
CA SER A 101 -0.85 -17.91 21.22
C SER A 101 -1.91 -18.84 21.81
N GLY A 102 -1.81 -20.11 21.45
CA GLY A 102 -2.67 -21.15 21.99
C GLY A 102 -2.68 -22.34 21.05
N ALA A 103 -2.05 -23.42 21.48
CA ALA A 103 -2.15 -24.74 20.88
C ALA A 103 -3.57 -25.36 21.04
N ASP A 104 -4.60 -24.54 21.31
CA ASP A 104 -5.95 -24.95 21.70
C ASP A 104 -7.06 -24.30 20.85
N ALA A 105 -6.73 -23.65 19.72
CA ALA A 105 -7.77 -23.27 18.77
C ALA A 105 -8.29 -24.54 18.09
N GLU A 106 -9.44 -25.04 18.57
CA GLU A 106 -10.11 -26.22 18.01
C GLU A 106 -10.22 -26.12 16.49
N PRO A 107 -9.90 -27.21 15.75
CA PRO A 107 -9.91 -27.23 14.29
C PRO A 107 -11.27 -26.93 13.65
N ASP A 108 -12.36 -26.90 14.45
CA ASP A 108 -13.73 -26.65 14.00
C ASP A 108 -14.20 -25.20 14.21
N SER A 109 -13.36 -24.27 14.68
CA SER A 109 -13.75 -22.87 14.67
C SER A 109 -13.84 -22.37 13.22
N PRO A 110 -15.01 -21.85 12.77
CA PRO A 110 -15.16 -21.41 11.39
C PRO A 110 -14.10 -20.35 11.10
N ARG A 111 -13.31 -20.56 10.05
CA ARG A 111 -12.32 -19.60 9.55
C ARG A 111 -13.02 -18.28 9.28
N ARG A 112 -13.03 -17.38 10.26
CA ARG A 112 -13.56 -16.04 10.11
C ARG A 112 -12.69 -15.32 9.10
N THR A 113 -13.27 -14.94 7.97
CA THR A 113 -12.61 -14.10 6.96
C THR A 113 -12.29 -12.74 7.57
N GLY A 114 -11.34 -12.00 6.98
CA GLY A 114 -10.99 -10.64 7.44
C GLY A 114 -12.22 -9.72 7.59
N GLU A 115 -13.24 -9.92 6.75
CA GLU A 115 -14.52 -9.19 6.80
C GLU A 115 -15.30 -9.37 8.11
N GLN A 116 -15.29 -10.56 8.73
CA GLN A 116 -16.04 -10.81 9.98
C GLN A 116 -15.38 -10.18 11.23
N TRP A 117 -14.12 -9.75 11.13
CA TRP A 117 -13.41 -9.10 12.23
C TRP A 117 -13.42 -7.57 12.11
N GLU A 118 -13.55 -7.02 10.90
CA GLU A 118 -13.72 -5.58 10.69
C GLU A 118 -15.06 -5.07 11.27
N GLU A 119 -16.11 -5.89 11.31
CA GLU A 119 -17.36 -5.57 12.03
C GLU A 119 -17.17 -5.44 13.56
N PHE A 120 -16.14 -6.09 14.13
CA PHE A 120 -15.97 -6.18 15.58
C PHE A 120 -15.27 -4.96 16.20
N LEU A 121 -14.57 -4.15 15.40
CA LEU A 121 -13.84 -2.97 15.85
C LEU A 121 -14.20 -1.79 14.95
N GLN A 122 -15.26 -1.07 15.32
CA GLN A 122 -15.68 0.20 14.68
C GLN A 122 -14.68 1.33 14.98
N VAL A 123 -13.45 1.20 14.51
CA VAL A 123 -12.40 2.20 14.67
C VAL A 123 -12.68 3.35 13.71
N ARG A 124 -12.87 4.57 14.23
CA ARG A 124 -13.16 5.75 13.40
C ARG A 124 -11.95 6.13 12.57
N ARG A 125 -12.17 6.95 11.53
CA ARG A 125 -11.12 7.53 10.67
C ARG A 125 -9.98 8.23 11.43
N SER A 126 -10.27 8.75 12.61
CA SER A 126 -9.35 9.48 13.48
C SER A 126 -8.73 8.62 14.58
N GLU A 127 -9.00 7.32 14.59
CA GLU A 127 -8.57 6.40 15.64
C GLU A 127 -7.56 5.40 15.07
N VAL A 128 -6.56 5.06 15.88
CA VAL A 128 -5.49 4.13 15.53
C VAL A 128 -5.33 3.18 16.71
N TRP A 129 -5.34 1.87 16.43
CA TRP A 129 -5.02 0.88 17.44
C TRP A 129 -3.52 0.61 17.42
N VAL A 130 -2.92 0.67 18.61
CA VAL A 130 -1.50 0.40 18.79
C VAL A 130 -1.37 -0.71 19.81
N ARG A 131 -0.74 -1.81 19.40
CA ARG A 131 -0.37 -2.90 20.28
C ARG A 131 1.07 -2.70 20.73
N PHE A 132 1.30 -2.81 22.03
CA PHE A 132 2.64 -2.82 22.62
C PHE A 132 3.04 -4.25 22.97
N ASP A 133 4.30 -4.59 22.72
CA ASP A 133 4.92 -5.78 23.26
C ASP A 133 5.47 -5.46 24.65
N LEU A 134 4.94 -6.10 25.69
CA LEU A 134 5.35 -5.82 27.08
C LEU A 134 6.69 -6.46 27.45
N GLU A 135 7.24 -7.33 26.59
CA GLU A 135 8.59 -7.89 26.76
C GLU A 135 9.68 -6.90 26.32
N GLU A 136 9.34 -5.92 25.48
CA GLU A 136 10.25 -4.86 25.04
C GLU A 136 10.13 -3.58 25.89
N LYS A 137 11.16 -2.73 25.85
CA LYS A 137 11.13 -1.44 26.55
C LYS A 137 10.04 -0.53 25.98
N LEU A 138 9.06 -0.20 26.80
CA LEU A 138 7.89 0.59 26.42
C LEU A 138 8.27 1.98 25.85
N ASP A 139 9.32 2.63 26.36
CA ASP A 139 9.74 3.96 25.91
C ASP A 139 10.10 4.02 24.42
N ASN A 140 10.75 2.98 23.90
CA ASN A 140 11.13 2.91 22.49
C ASN A 140 9.89 2.78 21.61
N GLN A 141 8.96 1.93 22.04
CA GLN A 141 7.70 1.71 21.33
C GLN A 141 6.85 2.98 21.36
N LEU A 142 6.69 3.64 22.51
CA LEU A 142 5.96 4.91 22.64
C LEU A 142 6.56 6.00 21.76
N LYS A 143 7.90 6.09 21.67
CA LYS A 143 8.59 7.04 20.79
C LYS A 143 8.28 6.76 19.31
N ALA A 144 8.34 5.50 18.90
CA ALA A 144 8.00 5.08 17.53
C ALA A 144 6.52 5.34 17.21
N THR A 145 5.63 4.96 18.12
CA THR A 145 4.18 5.22 18.03
C THR A 145 3.90 6.70 17.91
N LYS A 146 4.52 7.55 18.73
CA LYS A 146 4.34 9.00 18.64
C LYS A 146 4.75 9.54 17.28
N LYS A 147 5.92 9.13 16.76
CA LYS A 147 6.37 9.52 15.42
C LYS A 147 5.37 9.08 14.35
N TYR A 148 4.92 7.83 14.41
CA TYR A 148 3.93 7.28 13.49
C TYR A 148 2.61 8.08 13.53
N LEU A 149 2.03 8.27 14.71
CA LEU A 149 0.79 9.00 14.88
C LEU A 149 0.90 10.47 14.45
N THR A 150 2.07 11.10 14.66
CA THR A 150 2.33 12.47 14.19
C THR A 150 2.31 12.52 12.66
N ASN A 151 3.01 11.59 12.00
CA ASN A 151 2.99 11.49 10.55
C ASN A 151 1.55 11.27 10.03
N VAL A 152 0.83 10.29 10.59
CA VAL A 152 -0.56 10.00 10.21
C VAL A 152 -1.44 11.25 10.38
N ARG A 153 -1.28 11.99 11.47
CA ARG A 153 -2.03 13.22 11.72
C ARG A 153 -1.72 14.31 10.69
N GLU A 154 -0.45 14.60 10.44
CA GLU A 154 -0.04 15.59 9.42
C GLU A 154 -0.64 15.23 8.05
N TYR A 155 -0.60 13.96 7.68
CA TYR A 155 -1.23 13.48 6.45
C TYR A 155 -2.75 13.64 6.43
N LEU A 156 -3.43 13.42 7.57
CA LEU A 156 -4.87 13.62 7.68
C LEU A 156 -5.27 15.09 7.60
N GLU A 157 -4.47 16.01 8.15
CA GLU A 157 -4.71 17.46 8.12
C GLU A 157 -4.51 18.06 6.71
N ILE A 158 -3.57 17.52 5.92
CA ILE A 158 -3.26 18.02 4.57
C ILE A 158 -4.35 17.70 3.52
N ALA A 159 -5.25 16.73 3.75
CA ALA A 159 -6.13 16.19 2.71
C ALA A 159 -7.64 16.45 2.94
N PRO A 160 -8.21 17.58 2.44
CA PRO A 160 -9.66 17.81 2.49
C PRO A 160 -10.45 16.81 1.60
N PRO A 161 -11.72 16.50 1.95
CA PRO A 161 -12.49 15.43 1.31
C PRO A 161 -12.91 15.67 -0.16
N LYS A 162 -12.92 16.92 -0.67
CA LYS A 162 -13.57 17.27 -1.96
C LYS A 162 -12.79 16.90 -3.24
N HIS A 163 -11.58 16.35 -3.16
CA HIS A 163 -10.70 16.14 -4.33
C HIS A 163 -10.69 14.72 -4.95
N ARG A 164 -11.66 13.85 -4.65
CA ARG A 164 -11.46 12.39 -4.75
C ARG A 164 -11.44 11.76 -6.14
N LEU A 165 -12.24 12.24 -7.09
CA LEU A 165 -12.26 11.67 -8.45
C LEU A 165 -11.08 12.17 -9.31
N ARG A 166 -10.66 13.44 -9.11
CA ARG A 166 -9.44 13.99 -9.71
C ARG A 166 -8.14 13.36 -9.18
N LYS A 167 -8.21 12.52 -8.14
CA LYS A 167 -7.05 11.81 -7.58
C LYS A 167 -6.71 10.55 -8.37
N ALA A 168 -7.67 9.74 -8.82
CA ALA A 168 -7.36 8.44 -9.42
C ALA A 168 -6.55 8.57 -10.72
N GLU A 169 -6.96 9.49 -11.61
CA GLU A 169 -6.19 9.84 -12.82
C GLU A 169 -4.77 10.32 -12.48
N LYS A 170 -4.64 11.17 -11.46
CA LYS A 170 -3.33 11.65 -11.01
C LYS A 170 -2.47 10.54 -10.40
N LEU A 171 -3.04 9.66 -9.58
CA LEU A 171 -2.33 8.51 -9.02
C LEU A 171 -1.87 7.56 -10.12
N GLN A 172 -2.72 7.32 -11.13
CA GLN A 172 -2.36 6.56 -12.31
C GLN A 172 -1.19 7.21 -13.04
N GLN A 173 -1.27 8.51 -13.26
CA GLN A 173 -0.21 9.29 -13.91
C GLN A 173 1.12 9.22 -13.13
N TYR A 174 1.07 9.34 -11.81
CA TYR A 174 2.25 9.23 -10.94
C TYR A 174 2.92 7.86 -11.09
N LEU A 175 2.15 6.77 -11.08
CA LEU A 175 2.70 5.43 -11.29
C LEU A 175 3.28 5.25 -12.70
N ARG A 176 2.59 5.76 -13.74
CA ARG A 176 3.08 5.69 -15.12
C ARG A 176 4.40 6.43 -15.30
N VAL A 177 4.50 7.65 -14.77
CA VAL A 177 5.75 8.43 -14.78
C VAL A 177 6.85 7.67 -14.05
N TRP A 178 6.55 7.11 -12.87
CA TRP A 178 7.53 6.35 -12.11
C TRP A 178 8.00 5.11 -12.87
N ASP A 179 7.08 4.28 -13.38
CA ASP A 179 7.41 3.08 -14.14
C ASP A 179 8.24 3.42 -15.39
N ALA A 180 7.89 4.49 -16.12
CA ALA A 180 8.65 4.97 -17.27
C ALA A 180 10.09 5.38 -16.93
N THR A 181 10.29 6.01 -15.77
CA THR A 181 11.64 6.34 -15.30
C THR A 181 12.44 5.10 -14.93
N GLN A 182 11.80 4.05 -14.40
CA GLN A 182 12.45 2.78 -14.14
C GLN A 182 12.87 2.04 -15.42
N THR A 183 12.22 2.31 -16.56
CA THR A 183 12.65 1.79 -17.87
C THR A 183 13.79 2.58 -18.49
N GLY A 184 14.33 3.60 -17.81
CA GLY A 184 15.37 4.46 -18.33
C GLY A 184 14.90 5.43 -19.43
N THR A 185 13.59 5.62 -19.58
CA THR A 185 13.03 6.48 -20.63
C THR A 185 13.35 7.96 -20.32
N PRO A 186 13.89 8.72 -21.30
CA PRO A 186 14.14 10.15 -21.16
C PRO A 186 12.87 10.94 -20.81
N ARG A 187 12.99 12.01 -19.99
CA ARG A 187 11.83 12.77 -19.50
C ARG A 187 11.04 13.44 -20.62
N ASP A 188 11.70 13.84 -21.70
CA ASP A 188 11.10 14.43 -22.88
C ASP A 188 10.25 13.43 -23.66
N GLU A 189 10.68 12.18 -23.77
CA GLU A 189 9.87 11.09 -24.33
C GLU A 189 8.66 10.77 -23.44
N ILE A 190 8.87 10.70 -22.12
CA ILE A 190 7.76 10.53 -21.16
C ILE A 190 6.78 11.68 -21.30
N ALA A 191 7.27 12.92 -21.42
CA ALA A 191 6.43 14.11 -21.56
C ALA A 191 5.60 14.06 -22.84
N LYS A 192 6.21 13.70 -23.96
CA LYS A 192 5.54 13.57 -25.26
C LYS A 192 4.41 12.54 -25.24
N GLU A 193 4.63 11.42 -24.55
CA GLU A 193 3.65 10.33 -24.48
C GLU A 193 2.52 10.63 -23.47
N LEU A 194 2.87 11.16 -22.29
CA LEU A 194 1.95 11.29 -21.16
C LEU A 194 1.28 12.67 -21.04
N TYR A 195 1.86 13.70 -21.63
CA TYR A 195 1.36 15.08 -21.63
C TYR A 195 1.48 15.71 -23.03
N PRO A 196 0.89 15.09 -24.08
CA PRO A 196 1.03 15.56 -25.46
C PRO A 196 0.51 16.99 -25.69
N GLU A 197 -0.36 17.48 -24.81
CA GLU A 197 -0.89 18.85 -24.83
C GLU A 197 0.07 19.90 -24.26
N MET A 198 1.15 19.48 -23.58
CA MET A 198 2.11 20.38 -22.95
C MET A 198 3.32 20.63 -23.87
N SER A 199 3.69 21.90 -24.02
CA SER A 199 4.90 22.29 -24.75
C SER A 199 6.14 21.69 -24.08
N ASN A 200 7.02 21.07 -24.88
CA ASN A 200 8.30 20.55 -24.42
C ASN A 200 9.48 21.08 -25.24
N GLU A 201 9.26 22.18 -25.97
CA GLU A 201 10.29 22.86 -26.75
C GLU A 201 10.96 23.96 -25.92
N TYR A 202 12.18 24.33 -26.33
CA TYR A 202 12.86 25.47 -25.75
C TYR A 202 12.09 26.76 -26.05
N PRO A 203 11.85 27.65 -25.08
CA PRO A 203 12.38 27.64 -23.71
C PRO A 203 11.44 27.04 -22.65
N GLU A 204 10.23 26.63 -23.01
CA GLU A 204 9.14 26.39 -22.05
C GLU A 204 9.28 25.07 -21.28
N PHE A 205 9.71 23.97 -21.91
CA PHE A 205 9.91 22.63 -21.31
C PHE A 205 8.84 22.16 -20.30
N SER A 206 7.61 22.65 -20.46
CA SER A 206 6.55 22.51 -19.47
C SER A 206 6.16 21.06 -19.22
N GLY A 207 6.19 20.22 -20.27
CA GLY A 207 5.95 18.77 -20.16
C GLY A 207 7.01 18.06 -19.32
N SER A 208 8.30 18.31 -19.59
CA SER A 208 9.41 17.74 -18.79
C SER A 208 9.37 18.20 -17.33
N ASP A 209 8.97 19.45 -17.09
CA ASP A 209 8.78 19.97 -15.74
C ASP A 209 7.60 19.30 -15.01
N GLN A 210 6.52 19.00 -15.73
CA GLN A 210 5.39 18.24 -15.19
C GLN A 210 5.80 16.79 -14.86
N VAL A 211 6.56 16.12 -15.74
CA VAL A 211 7.16 14.80 -15.46
C VAL A 211 7.99 14.84 -14.18
N ARG A 212 8.83 15.85 -14.00
CA ARG A 212 9.65 16.00 -12.78
C ARG A 212 8.80 16.15 -11.52
N LYS A 213 7.74 16.96 -11.57
CA LYS A 213 6.81 17.15 -10.43
C LYS A 213 6.08 15.85 -10.09
N ASP A 214 5.53 15.20 -11.11
CA ASP A 214 4.74 13.99 -10.93
C ASP A 214 5.59 12.79 -10.47
N LEU A 215 6.86 12.72 -10.90
CA LEU A 215 7.84 11.78 -10.34
C LEU A 215 8.12 12.05 -8.85
N SER A 216 8.25 13.32 -8.46
CA SER A 216 8.46 13.67 -7.06
C SER A 216 7.28 13.26 -6.18
N GLU A 217 6.04 13.47 -6.64
CA GLU A 217 4.84 13.01 -5.93
C GLU A 217 4.72 11.48 -5.90
N ALA A 218 5.06 10.80 -6.99
CA ALA A 218 5.12 9.34 -7.03
C ALA A 218 6.07 8.78 -5.97
N ASN A 219 7.29 9.33 -5.89
CA ASN A 219 8.27 8.92 -4.89
C ASN A 219 7.78 9.14 -3.46
N LYS A 220 7.13 10.29 -3.16
CA LYS A 220 6.52 10.50 -1.83
C LYS A 220 5.47 9.45 -1.49
N LEU A 221 4.67 9.04 -2.47
CA LEU A 221 3.65 8.00 -2.27
C LEU A 221 4.29 6.61 -2.07
N ILE A 222 5.34 6.28 -2.82
CA ILE A 222 6.12 5.03 -2.67
C ILE A 222 6.83 4.98 -1.31
N ASP A 223 7.38 6.12 -0.88
CA ASP A 223 8.06 6.30 0.40
C ASP A 223 7.06 6.59 1.53
N PHE A 224 6.17 5.62 1.77
CA PHE A 224 5.16 5.60 2.84
C PHE A 224 3.95 6.52 2.68
N GLY A 225 3.91 7.43 1.70
CA GLY A 225 2.71 8.24 1.45
C GLY A 225 1.47 7.40 1.08
N PHE A 226 1.66 6.19 0.57
CA PHE A 226 0.60 5.22 0.29
C PHE A 226 -0.25 4.87 1.53
N LEU A 227 0.30 4.99 2.74
CA LEU A 227 -0.44 4.75 3.98
C LEU A 227 -1.61 5.74 4.15
N ALA A 228 -1.51 6.94 3.58
CA ALA A 228 -2.59 7.91 3.59
C ALA A 228 -3.71 7.58 2.59
N LEU A 229 -3.44 6.75 1.57
CA LEU A 229 -4.44 6.33 0.59
C LEU A 229 -5.42 5.31 1.18
N LYS A 230 -5.00 4.59 2.22
CA LYS A 230 -5.74 3.52 2.90
C LYS A 230 -7.05 3.97 3.56
N ILE A 231 -7.21 5.25 3.85
CA ILE A 231 -8.19 5.70 4.83
C ILE A 231 -9.48 6.20 4.17
N LYS A 232 -10.29 5.27 3.67
CA LYS A 232 -11.77 5.36 3.74
C LYS A 232 -12.47 4.09 3.28
N TYR A 233 -13.13 3.40 4.21
CA TYR A 233 -14.38 2.75 3.89
C TYR A 233 -15.48 3.84 3.81
N PRO A 234 -16.41 3.81 2.83
CA PRO A 234 -17.74 4.34 3.13
C PRO A 234 -18.21 3.63 4.39
N GLU A 235 -18.66 4.39 5.40
CA GLU A 235 -19.63 3.82 6.33
C GLU A 235 -20.75 3.27 5.43
N ALA A 236 -20.84 1.94 5.33
CA ALA A 236 -22.01 1.32 4.74
C ALA A 236 -23.18 1.87 5.54
N ASN A 237 -24.10 2.56 4.87
CA ASN A 237 -25.25 3.22 5.50
C ASN A 237 -25.90 2.24 6.48
N SER A 238 -25.65 2.43 7.77
CA SER A 238 -26.40 1.84 8.87
C SER A 238 -27.72 2.60 8.98
N THR A 239 -28.55 2.49 7.95
CA THR A 239 -29.99 2.67 8.10
C THR A 239 -30.54 1.37 8.67
N LEU A 240 -30.52 1.29 10.01
CA LEU A 240 -31.45 0.49 10.80
C LEU A 240 -32.37 1.46 11.55
#